data_AF-A0A838Q1C6-F1
#
_entry.id   AF-A0A838Q1C6-F1
#
_cell.length_a   1.000
_cell.length_b   1.000
_cell.length_c   1.000
_cell.angle_alpha   90.00
_cell.angle_beta   90.00
_cell.angle_gamma   90.00
#
_symmetry.space_group_name_H-M   'P 1'
#
loop_
_entity.id
_entity.type
_entity.pdbx_description
1 polymer ?
#
loop_
_entity_poly.entity_id
_entity_poly.type
_entity_poly.pdbx_seq_one_letter_code
_entity_poly.pdbx_strand_id
1 'polypeptide(L)'
;MTQSTPEPSSASATYLPKEEAGVSFPPERTALLVIDPVNDFLSEGGAGWELTKKTVEMNDVIAHLKCVIEAARARGIQVLFGPM
;
A
#
# COMPACT_ATOMS: atom_id res chain seq x y z
N MET A 1 -20.30 31.84 -6.61
CA MET A 1 -20.17 30.76 -5.59
C MET A 1 -19.75 29.50 -6.32
N THR A 2 -18.46 29.30 -6.50
CA THR A 2 -17.88 28.08 -7.07
C THR A 2 -17.01 27.47 -5.98
N GLN A 3 -17.50 26.36 -5.43
CA GLN A 3 -16.86 25.62 -4.34
C GLN A 3 -15.59 24.95 -4.87
N SER A 4 -14.47 25.16 -4.17
CA SER A 4 -13.21 24.44 -4.41
C SER A 4 -13.36 22.97 -4.02
N THR A 5 -13.09 22.10 -4.99
CA THR A 5 -12.90 20.66 -4.81
C THR A 5 -11.73 20.41 -3.85
N PRO A 6 -11.82 19.47 -2.89
CA PRO A 6 -10.69 19.14 -2.02
C PRO A 6 -9.63 18.35 -2.81
N GLU A 7 -8.40 18.84 -2.77
CA GLU A 7 -7.19 18.19 -3.31
C GLU A 7 -6.98 16.81 -2.65
N PRO A 8 -6.64 15.76 -3.42
CA PRO A 8 -6.28 14.47 -2.84
C PRO A 8 -4.99 14.64 -2.02
N SER A 9 -5.08 14.39 -0.72
CA SER A 9 -3.95 14.41 0.21
C SER A 9 -2.83 13.53 -0.33
N SER A 10 -1.74 14.15 -0.78
CA SER A 10 -0.54 13.47 -1.21
C SER A 10 0.18 12.94 0.03
N ALA A 11 -0.17 11.73 0.45
CA ALA A 11 0.67 10.97 1.36
C ALA A 11 2.04 10.79 0.66
N SER A 12 3.02 11.60 1.07
CA SER A 12 4.38 11.55 0.53
C SER A 12 4.96 10.17 0.79
N ALA A 13 5.38 9.48 -0.26
CA ALA A 13 6.02 8.18 -0.15
C ALA A 13 7.18 8.25 0.86
N THR A 14 7.20 7.34 1.83
CA THR A 14 8.18 7.32 2.94
C THR A 14 9.60 6.96 2.46
N TYR A 15 9.75 6.49 1.22
CA TYR A 15 11.02 6.26 0.56
C TYR A 15 11.01 6.97 -0.81
N LEU A 16 11.78 8.05 -0.92
CA LEU A 16 12.16 8.60 -2.21
C LEU A 16 13.49 7.95 -2.61
N PRO A 17 13.61 7.32 -3.80
CA PRO A 17 14.92 6.94 -4.31
C PRO A 17 15.80 8.19 -4.30
N LYS A 18 16.96 8.08 -3.67
CA LYS A 18 17.91 9.17 -3.43
C LYS A 18 18.24 9.84 -4.78
N GLU A 19 17.70 11.03 -5.00
CA GLU A 19 17.99 11.92 -6.13
C GLU A 19 17.75 11.40 -7.56
N GLU A 20 16.78 10.50 -7.78
CA GLU A 20 16.35 10.19 -9.16
C GLU A 20 15.01 10.85 -9.49
N ALA A 21 15.04 12.17 -9.69
CA ALA A 21 13.95 12.85 -10.38
C ALA A 21 13.91 12.36 -11.84
N GLY A 22 13.00 11.44 -12.15
CA GLY A 22 12.87 10.83 -13.48
C GLY A 22 12.80 9.31 -13.53
N VAL A 23 12.71 8.60 -12.39
CA VAL A 23 12.51 7.15 -12.42
C VAL A 23 11.16 6.80 -13.04
N SER A 24 11.21 6.08 -14.16
CA SER A 24 10.05 5.45 -14.75
C SER A 24 9.99 4.00 -14.30
N PHE A 25 8.82 3.55 -13.86
CA PHE A 25 8.52 2.18 -13.51
C PHE A 25 7.61 1.57 -14.59
N PRO A 26 8.15 1.12 -15.73
CA PRO A 26 7.34 0.50 -16.78
C PRO A 26 6.68 -0.77 -16.22
N PRO A 27 5.37 -0.98 -16.46
CA PRO A 27 4.64 -2.12 -15.90
C PRO A 27 5.29 -3.48 -16.16
N GLU A 28 5.90 -3.66 -17.33
CA GLU A 28 6.51 -4.92 -17.78
C GLU A 28 7.81 -5.27 -17.03
N ARG A 29 8.38 -4.31 -16.30
CA ARG A 29 9.61 -4.49 -15.50
C ARG A 29 9.40 -4.13 -14.03
N THR A 30 8.14 -4.02 -13.59
CA THR A 30 7.79 -3.63 -12.23
C THR A 30 6.94 -4.70 -11.59
N ALA A 31 7.16 -4.97 -10.30
CA ALA A 31 6.33 -5.86 -9.50
C ALA A 31 5.99 -5.19 -8.16
N LEU A 32 4.77 -5.46 -7.67
CA LEU A 32 4.35 -5.15 -6.31
C LEU A 32 4.56 -6.40 -5.45
N LEU A 33 5.52 -6.34 -4.51
CA LEU A 33 5.71 -7.38 -3.50
C LEU A 33 4.99 -6.99 -2.21
N VAL A 34 4.02 -7.80 -1.78
CA VAL A 34 3.29 -7.65 -0.52
C VAL A 34 3.81 -8.69 0.47
N ILE A 35 4.43 -8.21 1.54
CA ILE A 35 5.12 -9.04 2.55
C ILE A 35 4.18 -9.28 3.73
N ASP A 36 4.07 -10.54 4.16
CA ASP A 36 3.33 -11.00 5.32
C ASP A 36 1.89 -10.45 5.48
N PRO A 37 1.03 -10.44 4.43
CA PRO A 37 -0.36 -9.98 4.57
C PRO A 37 -1.25 -11.06 5.18
N VAL A 38 -0.87 -11.57 6.35
CA VAL A 38 -1.54 -12.67 7.04
C VAL A 38 -2.46 -12.17 8.15
N ASN A 39 -3.52 -12.92 8.40
CA ASN A 39 -4.55 -12.55 9.38
C ASN A 39 -4.02 -12.42 10.80
N ASP A 40 -2.95 -13.13 11.15
CA ASP A 40 -2.34 -13.10 12.48
C ASP A 40 -2.00 -11.69 12.96
N PHE A 41 -1.65 -10.77 12.04
CA PHE A 41 -1.32 -9.38 12.35
C PHE A 41 -2.35 -8.37 11.83
N LEU A 42 -3.23 -8.79 10.93
CA LEU A 42 -4.10 -7.89 10.16
C LEU A 42 -5.59 -8.03 10.49
N SER A 43 -5.96 -8.99 11.33
CA SER A 43 -7.37 -9.29 11.63
C SER A 43 -7.62 -9.49 13.10
N GLU A 44 -8.79 -9.08 13.56
CA GLU A 44 -9.25 -9.34 14.91
C GLU A 44 -9.25 -10.85 15.21
N GLY A 45 -8.71 -11.22 16.38
CA GLY A 45 -8.51 -12.61 16.77
C GLY A 45 -7.22 -13.26 16.23
N GLY A 46 -6.42 -12.54 15.45
CA GLY A 46 -5.09 -12.99 15.01
C GLY A 46 -4.07 -13.05 16.17
N ALA A 47 -3.09 -13.95 16.08
CA ALA A 47 -2.12 -14.20 17.15
C ALA A 47 -1.29 -12.97 17.56
N GLY A 48 -1.00 -12.07 16.62
CA GLY A 48 -0.27 -10.82 16.83
C GLY A 48 -1.16 -9.56 16.81
N TRP A 49 -2.48 -9.70 16.66
CA TRP A 49 -3.40 -8.59 16.42
C TRP A 49 -3.32 -7.51 17.50
N GLU A 50 -3.33 -7.89 18.78
CA GLU A 50 -3.30 -6.92 19.87
C GLU A 50 -2.01 -6.07 19.88
N LEU A 51 -0.92 -6.59 19.31
CA LEU A 51 0.34 -5.86 19.18
C LEU A 51 0.32 -4.88 18.00
N THR A 52 -0.39 -5.20 16.92
CA THR A 52 -0.37 -4.44 15.66
C THR A 52 -1.59 -3.56 15.44
N LYS A 53 -2.72 -3.84 16.10
CA LYS A 53 -4.03 -3.19 15.94
C LYS A 53 -3.93 -1.68 15.84
N LYS A 54 -3.28 -1.03 16.81
CA LYS A 54 -3.15 0.43 16.86
C LYS A 54 -2.51 0.98 15.58
N THR A 55 -1.46 0.33 15.09
CA THR A 55 -0.75 0.75 13.88
C THR A 55 -1.55 0.42 12.63
N VAL A 56 -2.20 -0.74 12.57
CA VAL A 56 -3.05 -1.17 11.45
C VAL A 56 -4.21 -0.20 11.24
N GLU A 57 -4.92 0.15 12.32
CA GLU A 57 -6.05 1.07 12.30
C GLU A 57 -5.61 2.50 12.01
N MET A 58 -4.55 2.98 12.67
CA MET A 58 -4.06 4.36 12.50
C MET A 58 -3.60 4.66 11.07
N ASN A 59 -3.09 3.65 10.34
CA ASN A 59 -2.59 3.82 8.97
C ASN A 59 -3.54 3.27 7.90
N ASP A 60 -4.74 2.83 8.29
CA ASP A 60 -5.75 2.22 7.40
C ASP A 60 -5.14 1.17 6.45
N VAL A 61 -4.32 0.27 7.02
CA VAL A 61 -3.45 -0.62 6.25
C VAL A 61 -4.25 -1.50 5.29
N ILE A 62 -5.40 -2.00 5.73
CA ILE A 62 -6.24 -2.90 4.93
C ILE A 62 -6.82 -2.19 3.71
N ALA A 63 -7.31 -0.95 3.86
CA ALA A 63 -7.85 -0.20 2.73
C ALA A 63 -6.75 0.14 1.73
N HIS A 64 -5.58 0.59 2.20
CA HIS A 64 -4.45 0.91 1.34
C HIS A 64 -3.90 -0.33 0.60
N LEU A 65 -3.81 -1.48 1.28
CA LEU A 65 -3.41 -2.75 0.64
C LEU A 65 -4.36 -3.13 -0.49
N LYS A 66 -5.68 -3.05 -0.26
CA LYS A 66 -6.68 -3.33 -1.31
C LYS A 66 -6.50 -2.39 -2.51
N CYS A 67 -6.44 -1.08 -2.23
CA CYS A 67 -6.29 -0.06 -3.26
C CYS A 67 -5.03 -0.28 -4.13
N VAL A 68 -3.86 -0.50 -3.51
CA VAL A 68 -2.61 -0.66 -4.26
C VAL A 68 -2.57 -1.98 -5.05
N ILE A 69 -3.13 -3.07 -4.50
CA ILE A 69 -3.20 -4.36 -5.20
C ILE A 69 -4.13 -4.27 -6.41
N GLU A 70 -5.30 -3.65 -6.25
CA GLU A 70 -6.25 -3.44 -7.34
C GLU A 70 -5.65 -2.54 -8.44
N ALA A 71 -5.01 -1.43 -8.06
CA ALA A 71 -4.36 -0.53 -9.00
C ALA A 71 -3.19 -1.19 -9.75
N ALA A 72 -2.38 -2.01 -9.06
CA ALA A 72 -1.30 -2.77 -9.69
C ALA A 72 -1.84 -3.76 -10.73
N ARG A 73 -2.85 -4.56 -10.35
CA ARG A 73 -3.50 -5.51 -11.26
C ARG A 73 -4.11 -4.81 -12.47
N ALA A 74 -4.81 -3.70 -12.27
CA ALA A 74 -5.42 -2.93 -13.36
C ALA A 74 -4.39 -2.37 -14.37
N ARG A 75 -3.14 -2.16 -13.93
CA ARG A 75 -2.03 -1.68 -14.77
C ARG A 75 -1.15 -2.79 -15.35
N GLY A 76 -1.51 -4.07 -15.13
CA GLY A 76 -0.71 -5.21 -15.57
C GLY A 76 0.59 -5.41 -14.78
N ILE A 77 0.75 -4.73 -13.64
CA ILE A 77 1.89 -4.92 -12.74
C ILE A 77 1.70 -6.26 -12.00
N GLN A 78 2.74 -7.09 -11.99
CA GLN A 78 2.69 -8.36 -11.30
C GLN A 78 2.61 -8.14 -9.78
N VAL A 79 1.63 -8.77 -9.13
CA VAL A 79 1.49 -8.76 -7.67
C VAL A 79 2.00 -10.08 -7.11
N LEU A 80 3.01 -10.00 -6.25
CA LEU A 80 3.64 -11.11 -5.57
C LEU A 80 3.31 -11.05 -4.08
N PHE A 81 3.01 -12.20 -3.50
CA PHE A 81 2.79 -12.34 -2.07
C PHE A 81 3.94 -13.15 -1.48
N GLY A 82 4.65 -12.58 -0.52
CA GLY A 82 5.68 -13.27 0.25
C GLY A 82 5.19 -13.50 1.67
N PRO A 83 4.52 -14.62 1.97
CA PRO A 83 4.20 -14.99 3.35
C PRO A 83 5.43 -15.59 4.03
N MET A 84 5.65 -15.25 5.30
CA MET A 84 6.49 -15.99 6.24
C MET A 84 5.76 -17.21 6.81
#